data_AF-A0A5C7V6D0-F1
#
_entry.id   AF-A0A5C7V6D0-F1
#
_cell.length_a   1.000
_cell.length_b   1.000
_cell.length_c   1.000
_cell.angle_alpha   90.00
_cell.angle_beta   90.00
_cell.angle_gamma   90.00
#
_symmetry.space_group_name_H-M   'P 1'
#
loop_
_entity.id
_entity.type
_entity.pdbx_description
1 polymer ?
#
loop_
_entity_poly.entity_id
_entity_poly.type
_entity_poly.pdbx_seq_one_letter_code
_entity_poly.pdbx_strand_id
1 'polypeptide(L)' 'MINLFAWLLRIVVFVVLAVFASKNSQPVMLQYYLDKTIELPLSVALLIFFALGILLTLLFVGRNNQDSDSC' A
#
# COMPACT_ATOMS: atom_id res chain seq x y z
N MET A 1 23.07 2.05 -13.03
CA MET A 1 23.49 3.19 -12.21
C MET A 1 22.42 3.47 -11.18
N ILE A 2 22.76 3.51 -9.88
CA ILE A 2 21.77 3.76 -8.83
C ILE A 2 21.27 5.20 -8.96
N ASN A 3 19.95 5.39 -9.12
CA ASN A 3 19.40 6.74 -9.18
C ASN A 3 19.27 7.27 -7.75
N LEU A 4 20.21 8.12 -7.32
CA LEU A 4 20.29 8.66 -5.96
C LEU A 4 18.96 9.32 -5.52
N PHE A 5 18.28 10.00 -6.44
CA PHE A 5 16.96 10.60 -6.19
C PHE A 5 15.90 9.56 -5.83
N ALA A 6 15.81 8.46 -6.59
CA ALA A 6 14.87 7.38 -6.33
C ALA A 6 15.19 6.65 -5.01
N TRP A 7 16.48 6.51 -4.68
CA TRP A 7 16.92 5.88 -3.43
C TRP A 7 16.58 6.75 -2.22
N LEU A 8 16.86 8.07 -2.28
CA LEU A 8 16.48 9.03 -1.24
C LEU A 8 14.96 9.06 -1.03
N LEU A 9 14.18 9.10 -2.10
CA LEU A 9 12.71 9.07 -2.03
C LEU A 9 12.22 7.83 -1.26
N ARG A 10 12.80 6.65 -1.52
CA ARG A 10 12.44 5.41 -0.81
C ARG A 10 12.73 5.52 0.69
N ILE A 11 13.87 6.08 1.08
CA ILE A 11 14.20 6.29 2.50
C ILE A 11 13.21 7.26 3.14
N VAL A 12 12.90 8.38 2.48
CA VAL A 12 11.94 9.36 2.99
C VAL A 12 10.57 8.71 3.21
N VAL A 13 10.05 7.98 2.21
CA VAL A 13 8.80 7.24 2.33
C VAL A 13 8.84 6.26 3.49
N PHE A 14 9.92 5.50 3.63
CA PHE A 14 10.08 4.54 4.71
C PHE A 14 10.08 5.20 6.09
N VAL A 15 10.83 6.29 6.27
CA VAL A 15 10.88 7.04 7.54
C VAL A 15 9.50 7.62 7.88
N VAL A 16 8.81 8.21 6.90
CA VAL A 16 7.45 8.73 7.10
C VAL A 16 6.51 7.62 7.57
N LEU A 17 6.52 6.47 6.89
CA LEU A 17 5.70 5.31 7.28
C LEU A 17 6.08 4.77 8.66
N ALA A 18 7.36 4.74 9.01
CA ALA A 18 7.83 4.27 10.31
C ALA A 18 7.40 5.19 11.46
N VAL A 19 7.55 6.52 11.28
CA VAL A 19 7.08 7.52 12.26
C VAL A 19 5.58 7.45 12.39
N PHE A 20 4.88 7.34 11.25
CA PHE A 20 3.42 7.20 11.23
C PHE A 20 2.97 5.95 11.99
N ALA A 21 3.61 4.80 11.77
CA ALA A 21 3.32 3.57 12.48
C ALA A 21 3.60 3.69 13.98
N SER A 22 4.73 4.29 14.37
CA SER A 22 5.08 4.49 15.78
C SER A 22 4.09 5.40 16.51
N LYS A 23 3.68 6.51 15.89
CA LYS A 23 2.78 7.50 16.49
C LYS A 23 1.31 7.06 16.46
N ASN A 24 0.92 6.24 15.48
CA ASN A 24 -0.45 5.75 15.30
C ASN A 24 -0.56 4.24 15.57
N SER A 25 0.23 3.74 16.54
CA SER A 25 0.12 2.35 17.03
C SER A 25 -1.10 2.12 17.92
N GLN A 26 -1.85 3.17 18.26
CA GLN A 26 -3.09 3.05 19.02
C GLN A 26 -4.13 2.31 18.17
N PRO A 27 -4.81 1.29 18.73
CA PRO A 27 -5.86 0.58 18.02
C PRO A 27 -7.02 1.54 17.73
N VAL A 28 -7.41 1.60 16.45
CA VAL A 28 -8.59 2.35 16.01
C VAL A 28 -9.68 1.35 15.69
N MET A 29 -10.90 1.62 16.16
CA MET A 29 -12.06 0.82 15.86
C MET A 29 -12.53 1.11 14.43
N LEU A 30 -12.33 0.17 13.51
CA LEU A 30 -12.92 0.23 12.18
C LEU A 30 -14.31 -0.40 12.22
N GLN A 31 -15.32 0.38 11.83
CA GLN A 31 -16.70 -0.06 11.67
C GLN A 31 -16.88 -0.60 10.26
N TYR A 32 -17.08 -1.91 10.13
CA TYR A 32 -17.39 -2.56 8.86
C TYR A 32 -18.89 -2.79 8.70
N TYR A 33 -19.31 -3.09 7.47
CA TYR A 33 -20.66 -3.57 7.19
C TYR A 33 -20.96 -4.84 8.01
N LEU A 34 -22.21 -4.98 8.47
CA LEU A 34 -22.73 -6.04 9.35
C LEU A 34 -22.28 -5.96 10.83
N ASP A 35 -22.28 -4.77 11.42
CA ASP A 35 -21.97 -4.55 12.86
C ASP A 35 -20.63 -5.13 13.31
N LYS A 36 -19.72 -5.42 12.37
CA LYS A 36 -18.40 -5.95 12.66
C LYS A 36 -17.46 -4.80 12.92
N THR A 37 -16.99 -4.71 14.15
CA THR A 37 -15.88 -3.84 14.53
C THR A 37 -14.59 -4.62 14.53
N ILE A 38 -13.57 -4.10 13.86
CA ILE A 38 -12.22 -4.67 13.95
C ILE A 38 -11.29 -3.59 14.47
N GLU A 39 -10.57 -3.90 15.54
CA GLU A 39 -9.58 -3.01 16.12
C GLU A 39 -8.22 -3.28 15.49
N LEU A 40 -7.73 -2.34 14.70
CA LEU A 40 -6.36 -2.39 14.18
C LEU A 40 -5.70 -1.01 14.29
N PRO A 41 -4.37 -0.96 14.43
CA PRO A 41 -3.64 0.29 14.27
C PRO A 41 -3.91 0.89 12.88
N LEU A 42 -4.10 2.20 12.83
CA LEU A 42 -4.42 2.92 11.58
C LEU A 42 -3.36 2.70 10.49
N SER A 43 -2.09 2.59 10.90
CA SER A 43 -0.97 2.24 10.01
C SER A 43 -1.15 0.91 9.29
N VAL A 44 -1.68 -0.11 9.98
CA VAL A 44 -1.94 -1.44 9.38
C VAL A 44 -3.07 -1.35 8.37
N ALA A 45 -4.15 -0.64 8.70
CA ALA A 45 -5.26 -0.44 7.78
C ALA A 45 -4.81 0.24 6.47
N LEU A 46 -4.06 1.35 6.57
CA LEU A 46 -3.51 2.04 5.41
C LEU A 46 -2.58 1.16 4.56
N LEU A 47 -1.74 0.34 5.21
CA LEU A 47 -0.86 -0.59 4.52
C LEU A 47 -1.64 -1.61 3.68
N ILE A 48 -2.74 -2.15 4.22
CA ILE A 48 -3.62 -3.09 3.51
C ILE A 48 -4.23 -2.42 2.28
N PHE A 49 -4.80 -1.22 2.43
CA PHE A 49 -5.38 -0.48 1.29
C PHE A 49 -4.34 -0.13 0.23
N PHE A 50 -3.13 0.25 0.64
CA PHE A 50 -2.03 0.51 -0.27
C PHE A 50 -1.60 -0.74 -1.05
N ALA A 51 -1.44 -1.88 -0.35
CA ALA A 51 -1.11 -3.16 -0.99
C ALA A 51 -2.18 -3.61 -1.97
N LEU A 52 -3.46 -3.43 -1.63
CA LEU A 52 -4.59 -3.68 -2.53
C LEU A 52 -4.52 -2.77 -3.77
N GLY A 53 -4.20 -1.48 -3.60
CA GLY A 53 -4.03 -0.55 -4.72
C GLY A 53 -2.90 -0.96 -5.69
N ILE A 54 -1.78 -1.46 -5.16
CA ILE A 54 -0.70 -2.03 -5.97
C ILE A 54 -1.20 -3.27 -6.70
N LEU A 55 -1.87 -4.19 -6.00
CA LEU A 55 -2.39 -5.41 -6.58
C LEU A 55 -3.36 -5.12 -7.73
N LEU A 56 -4.28 -4.18 -7.53
CA LEU A 56 -5.20 -3.72 -8.58
C LEU A 56 -4.42 -3.12 -9.76
N THR A 57 -3.44 -2.26 -9.50
CA THR A 57 -2.61 -1.67 -10.55
C THR A 57 -1.90 -2.75 -11.37
N LEU A 58 -1.32 -3.77 -10.72
CA LEU A 58 -0.65 -4.89 -11.39
C LEU A 58 -1.63 -5.72 -12.23
N LEU A 59 -2.82 -6.00 -11.70
CA LEU A 59 -3.85 -6.76 -12.42
C LEU A 59 -4.39 -5.99 -13.64
N PHE A 60 -4.57 -4.68 -13.53
CA PHE A 60 -5.10 -3.86 -14.62
C PHE A 60 -4.03 -3.49 -15.66
N VAL A 61 -2.81 -3.17 -15.24
CA VAL A 61 -1.70 -2.81 -16.14
C VAL A 61 -1.09 -4.06 -16.81
N GLY A 62 -1.06 -5.19 -16.12
CA GLY A 62 -0.57 -6.47 -16.67
C GLY A 62 -1.42 -7.05 -17.79
N ARG A 63 -2.63 -6.52 -18.03
CA ARG A 63 -3.57 -6.99 -19.07
C ARG A 63 -3.37 -6.31 -20.43
N ASN A 64 -2.25 -5.64 -20.65
CA ASN A 64 -2.01 -4.87 -21.89
C ASN A 64 -1.00 -5.51 -22.84
N ASN A 65 -0.48 -6.71 -22.54
CA ASN A 65 0.66 -7.28 -23.26
C ASN A 65 0.40 -8.67 -23.88
N GLN A 66 -0.87 -9.04 -24.06
CA GLN A 66 -1.27 -10.38 -24.53
C GLN A 66 -2.13 -10.29 -25.79
N ASP A 67 -1.72 -9.42 -26.72
CA ASP A 67 -2.30 -9.29 -28.07
C ASP A 67 -1.22 -8.90 -29.10
N SER A 68 -0.07 -9.56 -29.06
CA SER A 68 1.02 -9.29 -30.02
C SER A 68 1.69 -10.55 -30.59
N ASP A 69 1.20 -11.74 -30.23
CA ASP A 69 1.80 -13.02 -30.67
C ASP A 69 0.92 -13.75 -31.71
N SER A 70 0.03 -13.05 -32.41
CA SER A 70 -0.69 -13.59 -33.57
C SER A 70 -0.14 -12.99 -34.87
N CYS A 71 0.94 -13.59 -35.39
CA CYS A 71 1.32 -13.52 -36.80
C CYS A 71 2.12 -14.76 -37.21
#